data_AF-A0AAV6CCV7-F1
#
_entry.id   AF-A0AAV6CCV7-F1
#
_cell.length_a   1.000
_cell.length_b   1.000
_cell.length_c   1.000
_cell.angle_alpha   90.00
_cell.angle_beta   90.00
_cell.angle_gamma   90.00
#
_symmetry.space_group_name_H-M   'P 1'
#
loop_
_entity.id
_entity.type
_entity.pdbx_description
1 polymer ?
#
loop_
_entity_poly.entity_id
_entity_poly.type
_entity_poly.pdbx_seq_one_letter_code
_entity_poly.pdbx_strand_id
1 'polypeptide(L)'
;MNHHLKPRACAFLAALTAAWLAAGCQSSLARRAKASNILSDESRALTTAVVEVLHQQPTEARDIHTSTALQLAQQDQRIEGLPTRPIDALALLQTNAAAHADLAARFALQNKLIAQERALTERLTTLGAVKEAEDRARRLRWTKFATLALGSLGTFLAIAFFCPVLLPILGRVLAWCVSKAPSLAQAAGVVSVKAFDAVVRGVEKTKQQFAAPTGAILAANSALDDASRRANSQFTDTLLGHLSREMDADHKALVRARLAAR
;
A
#
# COMPACT_ATOMS: atom_id res chain seq x y z
N MET A 1 -32.79 9.32 30.73
CA MET A 1 -32.54 9.78 29.35
C MET A 1 -31.44 8.91 28.75
N ASN A 2 -31.72 8.32 27.60
CA ASN A 2 -31.15 7.06 27.12
C ASN A 2 -29.80 7.21 26.39
N HIS A 3 -28.70 6.73 26.99
CA HIS A 3 -27.39 6.63 26.32
C HIS A 3 -26.88 5.19 26.08
N HIS A 4 -27.62 4.16 26.51
CA HIS A 4 -27.18 2.76 26.41
C HIS A 4 -27.50 2.03 25.08
N LEU A 5 -28.11 2.68 24.09
CA LEU A 5 -28.53 2.05 22.82
C LEU A 5 -27.48 2.10 21.69
N LYS A 6 -26.35 2.81 21.84
CA LYS A 6 -25.37 3.01 20.76
C LYS A 6 -24.47 1.81 20.39
N PRO A 7 -24.00 0.93 21.31
CA PRO A 7 -22.99 -0.07 20.93
C PRO A 7 -23.57 -1.23 20.08
N ARG A 8 -24.86 -1.55 20.24
CA ARG A 8 -25.51 -2.63 19.49
C ARG A 8 -25.79 -2.27 18.02
N ALA A 9 -26.11 -1.01 17.75
CA ALA A 9 -26.37 -0.53 16.39
C ALA A 9 -25.07 -0.50 15.55
N CYS A 10 -23.94 -0.10 16.13
CA CYS A 10 -22.65 -0.12 15.44
C CYS A 10 -22.15 -1.54 15.13
N ALA A 11 -22.35 -2.49 16.04
CA ALA A 11 -22.00 -3.90 15.81
C ALA A 11 -22.82 -4.52 14.67
N PHE A 12 -24.12 -4.19 14.59
CA PHE A 12 -25.00 -4.69 13.53
C PHE A 12 -24.62 -4.14 12.15
N LEU A 13 -24.31 -2.84 12.05
CA LEU A 13 -23.87 -2.21 10.78
C LEU A 13 -22.51 -2.74 10.31
N ALA A 14 -21.58 -3.00 11.23
CA ALA A 14 -20.30 -3.62 10.89
C ALA A 14 -20.47 -5.08 10.40
N ALA A 15 -21.35 -5.85 11.02
CA ALA A 15 -21.66 -7.22 10.58
C ALA A 15 -22.35 -7.25 9.20
N LEU A 16 -23.28 -6.30 8.95
CA LEU A 16 -23.97 -6.20 7.68
C LEU A 16 -22.99 -5.83 6.55
N THR A 17 -22.14 -4.82 6.75
CA THR A 17 -21.14 -4.43 5.73
C THR A 17 -20.12 -5.55 5.45
N ALA A 18 -19.69 -6.30 6.47
CA ALA A 18 -18.84 -7.48 6.27
C ALA A 18 -19.53 -8.60 5.47
N ALA A 19 -20.81 -8.87 5.72
CA ALA A 19 -21.59 -9.87 4.99
C ALA A 19 -21.77 -9.50 3.50
N TRP A 20 -22.03 -8.22 3.20
CA TRP A 20 -22.15 -7.74 1.82
C TRP A 20 -20.84 -7.82 1.04
N LEU A 21 -19.71 -7.53 1.68
CA LEU A 21 -18.38 -7.67 1.06
C LEU A 21 -18.02 -9.15 0.80
N ALA A 22 -18.41 -10.06 1.70
CA ALA A 22 -18.21 -11.50 1.51
C ALA A 22 -19.07 -12.06 0.34
N ALA A 23 -20.31 -11.60 0.20
CA ALA A 23 -21.22 -12.06 -0.86
C ALA A 23 -20.75 -11.70 -2.28
N GLY A 24 -20.14 -10.51 -2.45
CA GLY A 24 -19.61 -10.08 -3.75
C GLY A 24 -18.52 -11.00 -4.31
N CYS A 25 -17.60 -11.44 -3.45
CA CYS A 25 -16.45 -12.26 -3.85
C CYS A 25 -16.84 -13.71 -4.21
N GLN A 26 -17.82 -14.28 -3.50
CA GLN A 26 -18.33 -15.62 -3.78
C GLN A 26 -18.97 -15.72 -5.17
N SER A 27 -19.68 -14.68 -5.60
CA SER A 27 -20.35 -14.68 -6.91
C SER A 27 -19.37 -14.72 -8.08
N SER A 28 -18.24 -13.99 -7.99
CA SER A 28 -17.18 -14.02 -9.01
C SER A 28 -16.45 -15.35 -9.06
N LEU A 29 -16.19 -15.95 -7.89
CA LEU A 29 -15.56 -17.27 -7.80
C LEU A 29 -16.48 -18.36 -8.38
N ALA A 30 -17.77 -18.31 -8.06
CA ALA A 30 -18.75 -19.25 -8.62
C ALA A 30 -18.87 -19.12 -10.15
N ARG A 31 -18.87 -17.89 -10.69
CA ARG A 31 -18.85 -17.67 -12.15
C ARG A 31 -17.59 -18.20 -12.80
N ARG A 32 -16.43 -17.98 -12.19
CA ARG A 32 -15.15 -18.52 -12.67
C ARG A 32 -15.15 -20.05 -12.64
N ALA A 33 -15.58 -20.65 -11.53
CA ALA A 33 -15.67 -22.10 -11.39
C ALA A 33 -16.59 -22.71 -12.47
N LYS A 34 -17.75 -22.09 -12.73
CA LYS A 34 -18.65 -22.53 -13.79
C LYS A 34 -18.00 -22.43 -15.18
N ALA A 35 -17.34 -21.31 -15.50
CA ALA A 35 -16.65 -21.15 -16.78
C ALA A 35 -15.52 -22.17 -16.96
N SER A 36 -14.74 -22.40 -15.90
CA SER A 36 -13.65 -23.39 -15.88
C SER A 36 -14.16 -24.81 -16.07
N ASN A 37 -15.27 -25.19 -15.43
CA ASN A 37 -15.87 -26.51 -15.61
C ASN A 37 -16.35 -26.71 -17.07
N ILE A 38 -16.98 -25.70 -17.67
CA ILE A 38 -17.41 -25.79 -19.08
C ILE A 38 -16.20 -25.90 -20.01
N LEU A 39 -15.14 -25.10 -19.78
CA LEU A 39 -13.91 -25.19 -20.55
C LEU A 39 -13.24 -26.56 -20.44
N SER A 40 -13.21 -27.13 -19.24
CA SER A 40 -12.68 -28.48 -19.01
C SER A 40 -13.51 -29.56 -19.70
N ASP A 41 -14.83 -29.43 -19.74
CA ASP A 41 -15.67 -30.38 -20.47
C ASP A 41 -15.49 -30.28 -22.00
N GLU A 42 -15.29 -29.07 -22.52
CA GLU A 42 -14.99 -28.87 -23.94
C GLU A 42 -13.57 -29.32 -24.31
N SER A 43 -12.58 -29.23 -23.41
CA SER A 43 -11.23 -29.79 -23.64
C SER A 43 -11.29 -31.31 -23.77
N ARG A 44 -11.99 -31.98 -22.84
CA ARG A 44 -12.26 -33.43 -22.90
C ARG A 44 -12.93 -33.84 -24.20
N ALA A 45 -13.87 -33.01 -24.67
CA ALA A 45 -14.60 -33.27 -25.91
C ALA A 45 -13.67 -33.21 -27.12
N LEU A 46 -12.75 -32.24 -27.17
CA LEU A 46 -11.73 -32.14 -28.21
C LEU A 46 -10.74 -33.30 -28.15
N THR A 47 -10.21 -33.64 -26.96
CA THR A 47 -9.28 -34.77 -26.80
C THR A 47 -9.93 -36.08 -27.23
N THR A 48 -11.19 -36.30 -26.86
CA THR A 48 -11.96 -37.48 -27.31
C THR A 48 -12.14 -37.50 -28.82
N ALA A 49 -12.48 -36.36 -29.43
CA ALA A 49 -12.60 -36.25 -30.88
C ALA A 49 -11.27 -36.54 -31.59
N VAL A 50 -10.14 -36.06 -31.05
CA VAL A 50 -8.80 -36.36 -31.59
C VAL A 50 -8.51 -37.85 -31.53
N VAL A 51 -8.79 -38.51 -30.39
CA VAL A 51 -8.64 -39.97 -30.26
C VAL A 51 -9.50 -40.68 -31.31
N GLU A 52 -10.76 -40.29 -31.48
CA GLU A 52 -11.67 -40.89 -32.47
C GLU A 52 -11.17 -40.71 -33.91
N VAL A 53 -10.76 -39.49 -34.30
CA VAL A 53 -10.21 -39.20 -35.64
C VAL A 53 -8.97 -40.06 -35.90
N LEU A 54 -8.05 -40.14 -34.94
CA LEU A 54 -6.82 -40.93 -35.08
C LEU A 54 -7.13 -42.44 -35.13
N HIS A 55 -8.18 -42.89 -34.44
CA HIS A 55 -8.60 -44.28 -34.44
C HIS A 55 -9.25 -44.70 -35.76
N GLN A 56 -9.92 -43.79 -36.45
CA GLN A 56 -10.53 -44.04 -37.76
C GLN A 56 -9.50 -44.24 -38.88
N GLN A 57 -8.24 -43.87 -38.67
CA GLN A 57 -7.19 -44.17 -39.64
C GLN A 57 -6.87 -45.68 -39.66
N PRO A 58 -6.83 -46.32 -40.84
CA PRO A 58 -6.55 -47.75 -40.97
C PRO A 58 -5.16 -48.06 -40.43
N THR A 59 -5.04 -49.17 -39.71
CA THR A 59 -3.80 -49.58 -39.03
C THR A 59 -2.63 -49.75 -39.99
N GLU A 60 -2.88 -50.14 -41.24
CA GLU A 60 -1.87 -50.32 -42.28
C GLU A 60 -1.28 -49.00 -42.79
N ALA A 61 -2.03 -47.90 -42.70
CA ALA A 61 -1.59 -46.58 -43.14
C ALA A 61 -1.08 -45.69 -41.98
N ARG A 62 -1.04 -46.23 -40.76
CA ARG A 62 -0.67 -45.47 -39.56
C ARG A 62 0.85 -45.39 -39.45
N ASP A 63 1.39 -44.18 -39.55
CA ASP A 63 2.81 -43.93 -39.32
C ASP A 63 3.17 -43.92 -37.81
N ILE A 64 4.48 -43.90 -37.53
CA ILE A 64 4.98 -43.86 -36.15
C ILE A 64 4.53 -42.59 -35.41
N HIS A 65 4.34 -41.48 -36.13
CA HIS A 65 3.89 -40.23 -35.54
C HIS A 65 2.42 -40.27 -35.14
N THR A 66 1.53 -40.81 -35.98
CA THR A 66 0.11 -40.95 -35.68
C THR A 66 -0.11 -41.95 -34.54
N SER A 67 0.62 -43.06 -34.52
CA SER A 67 0.53 -44.02 -33.40
C SER A 67 0.99 -43.40 -32.08
N THR A 68 2.07 -42.61 -32.10
CA THR A 68 2.53 -41.87 -30.91
C THR A 68 1.50 -40.81 -30.49
N ALA A 69 0.94 -40.05 -31.44
CA ALA A 69 -0.09 -39.04 -31.19
C ALA A 69 -1.35 -39.67 -30.58
N LEU A 70 -1.78 -40.84 -31.06
CA LEU A 70 -2.90 -41.59 -30.51
C LEU A 70 -2.62 -42.03 -29.07
N GLN A 71 -1.42 -42.56 -28.79
CA GLN A 71 -1.06 -42.96 -27.43
C GLN A 71 -1.06 -41.76 -26.47
N LEU A 72 -0.52 -40.61 -26.90
CA LEU A 72 -0.53 -39.37 -26.10
C LEU A 72 -1.97 -38.89 -25.85
N ALA A 73 -2.81 -38.84 -26.88
CA ALA A 73 -4.20 -38.43 -26.76
C ALA A 73 -5.02 -39.39 -25.86
N GLN A 74 -4.73 -40.69 -25.90
CA GLN A 74 -5.35 -41.68 -25.00
C GLN A 74 -4.89 -41.51 -23.54
N GLN A 75 -3.62 -41.21 -23.29
CA GLN A 75 -3.16 -40.91 -21.93
C GLN A 75 -3.78 -39.60 -21.41
N ASP A 76 -3.88 -38.59 -22.27
CA ASP A 76 -4.54 -37.33 -21.93
C ASP A 76 -6.02 -37.56 -21.58
N GLN A 77 -6.76 -38.29 -22.43
CA GLN A 77 -8.15 -38.66 -22.15
C GLN A 77 -8.30 -39.48 -20.85
N ARG A 78 -7.33 -40.34 -20.51
CA ARG A 78 -7.33 -41.08 -19.25
C ARG A 78 -7.17 -40.17 -18.03
N ILE A 79 -6.41 -39.07 -18.16
CA ILE A 79 -6.19 -38.08 -17.10
C ILE A 79 -7.41 -37.16 -16.99
N GLU A 80 -7.90 -36.63 -18.11
CA GLU A 80 -8.98 -35.65 -18.11
C GLU A 80 -10.36 -36.29 -17.85
N GLY A 81 -10.57 -37.52 -18.33
CA GLY A 81 -11.84 -38.24 -18.32
C GLY A 81 -12.65 -38.07 -19.61
N LEU A 82 -13.87 -38.62 -19.62
CA LEU A 82 -14.78 -38.54 -20.76
C LEU A 82 -15.64 -37.27 -20.69
N PRO A 83 -15.94 -36.63 -21.83
CA PRO A 83 -16.79 -35.44 -21.89
C PRO A 83 -18.26 -35.78 -21.66
N THR A 84 -19.02 -34.82 -21.12
CA THR A 84 -20.49 -34.93 -21.03
C THR A 84 -21.15 -34.92 -22.40
N ARG A 85 -20.62 -34.13 -23.35
CA ARG A 85 -21.13 -34.02 -24.72
C ARG A 85 -20.00 -34.19 -25.74
N PRO A 86 -19.80 -35.40 -26.29
CA PRO A 86 -18.76 -35.65 -27.28
C PRO A 86 -19.00 -34.85 -28.58
N ILE A 87 -17.94 -34.69 -29.36
CA ILE A 87 -17.99 -34.14 -30.72
C ILE A 87 -18.07 -35.33 -31.67
N ASP A 88 -18.97 -35.29 -32.64
CA ASP A 88 -19.10 -36.33 -33.66
C ASP A 88 -17.95 -36.22 -34.67
N ALA A 89 -16.82 -36.87 -34.36
CA ALA A 89 -15.62 -36.87 -35.19
C ALA A 89 -15.86 -37.47 -36.58
N LEU A 90 -16.74 -38.47 -36.67
CA LEU A 90 -17.07 -39.13 -37.93
C LEU A 90 -17.84 -38.18 -38.85
N ALA A 91 -18.82 -37.45 -38.33
CA ALA A 91 -19.53 -36.43 -39.11
C ALA A 91 -18.60 -35.31 -39.61
N LEU A 92 -17.59 -34.93 -38.82
CA LEU A 92 -16.57 -33.96 -39.25
C LEU A 92 -15.71 -34.49 -40.40
N LEU A 93 -15.27 -35.74 -40.35
CA LEU A 93 -14.48 -36.35 -41.41
C LEU A 93 -15.28 -36.54 -42.71
N GLN A 94 -16.59 -36.72 -42.60
CA GLN A 94 -17.52 -36.76 -43.74
C GLN A 94 -17.88 -35.38 -44.30
N THR A 95 -17.22 -34.30 -43.86
CA THR A 95 -17.48 -32.91 -44.29
C THR A 95 -18.92 -32.44 -44.06
N ASN A 96 -19.59 -32.98 -43.04
CA ASN A 96 -20.96 -32.59 -42.71
C ASN A 96 -21.00 -31.12 -42.25
N ALA A 97 -21.69 -30.26 -43.01
CA ALA A 97 -21.79 -28.83 -42.73
C ALA A 97 -22.33 -28.52 -41.33
N ALA A 98 -23.28 -29.32 -40.83
CA ALA A 98 -23.84 -29.14 -39.49
C ALA A 98 -22.80 -29.41 -38.38
N ALA A 99 -21.97 -30.44 -38.56
CA ALA A 99 -20.91 -30.78 -37.61
C ALA A 99 -19.81 -29.70 -37.59
N HIS A 100 -19.41 -29.18 -38.75
CA HIS A 100 -18.48 -28.06 -38.84
C HIS A 100 -19.04 -26.78 -38.21
N ALA A 101 -20.35 -26.50 -38.38
CA ALA A 101 -21.00 -25.37 -37.74
C ALA A 101 -21.06 -25.51 -36.21
N ASP A 102 -21.38 -26.70 -35.67
CA ASP A 102 -21.34 -26.98 -34.22
C ASP A 102 -19.91 -26.79 -33.67
N LEU A 103 -18.90 -27.32 -34.36
CA LEU A 103 -17.49 -27.16 -33.99
C LEU A 103 -17.06 -25.68 -33.95
N ALA A 104 -17.43 -24.90 -34.99
CA ALA A 104 -17.14 -23.47 -35.03
C ALA A 104 -17.83 -22.70 -33.88
N ALA A 105 -19.08 -23.06 -33.57
CA ALA A 105 -19.81 -22.48 -32.44
C ALA A 105 -19.14 -22.80 -31.10
N ARG A 106 -18.64 -24.04 -30.92
CA ARG A 106 -17.87 -24.43 -29.73
C ARG A 106 -16.57 -23.66 -29.61
N PHE A 107 -15.80 -23.48 -30.68
CA PHE A 107 -14.58 -22.65 -30.62
C PHE A 107 -14.88 -21.19 -30.30
N ALA A 108 -15.97 -20.62 -30.84
CA ALA A 108 -16.40 -19.27 -30.48
C ALA A 108 -16.77 -19.17 -28.99
N LEU A 109 -17.45 -20.19 -28.45
CA LEU A 109 -17.77 -20.28 -27.02
C LEU A 109 -16.50 -20.42 -26.16
N GLN A 110 -15.56 -21.29 -26.52
CA GLN A 110 -14.29 -21.46 -25.82
C GLN A 110 -13.50 -20.14 -25.76
N ASN A 111 -13.35 -19.46 -26.90
CA ASN A 111 -12.67 -18.16 -26.96
C ASN A 111 -13.35 -17.12 -26.04
N LYS A 112 -14.68 -17.12 -26.01
CA LYS A 112 -15.45 -16.25 -25.10
C LYS A 112 -15.19 -16.60 -23.64
N LEU A 113 -15.20 -17.88 -23.26
CA LEU A 113 -14.95 -18.31 -21.88
C LEU A 113 -13.51 -18.04 -21.43
N ILE A 114 -12.51 -18.27 -22.31
CA ILE A 114 -11.10 -17.96 -22.04
C ILE A 114 -10.93 -16.45 -21.82
N ALA A 115 -11.55 -15.61 -22.65
CA ALA A 115 -11.52 -14.17 -22.47
C ALA A 115 -12.17 -13.74 -21.14
N GLN A 116 -13.29 -14.35 -20.78
CA GLN A 116 -13.96 -14.10 -19.49
C GLN A 116 -13.10 -14.52 -18.30
N GLU A 117 -12.45 -15.68 -18.35
CA GLU A 117 -11.57 -16.14 -17.28
C GLU A 117 -10.35 -15.21 -17.12
N ARG A 118 -9.73 -14.80 -18.23
CA ARG A 118 -8.61 -13.85 -18.20
C ARG A 118 -9.03 -12.53 -17.56
N ALA A 119 -10.17 -11.97 -17.98
CA ALA A 119 -10.69 -10.71 -17.43
C ALA A 119 -11.05 -10.82 -15.93
N LEU A 120 -11.63 -11.95 -15.50
CA LEU A 120 -11.89 -12.19 -14.07
C LEU A 120 -10.61 -12.37 -13.28
N THR A 121 -9.62 -13.06 -13.82
CA THR A 121 -8.33 -13.28 -13.17
C THR A 121 -7.59 -11.95 -13.01
N GLU A 122 -7.53 -11.12 -14.05
CA GLU A 122 -6.95 -9.77 -13.99
C GLU A 122 -7.68 -8.88 -12.96
N ARG A 123 -9.00 -8.97 -12.89
CA ARG A 123 -9.77 -8.24 -11.87
C ARG A 123 -9.46 -8.72 -10.45
N LEU A 124 -9.28 -10.02 -10.24
CA LEU A 124 -8.95 -10.57 -8.93
C LEU A 124 -7.51 -10.23 -8.52
N THR A 125 -6.56 -10.27 -9.45
CA THR A 125 -5.16 -9.91 -9.17
C THR A 125 -5.01 -8.42 -8.87
N THR A 126 -5.71 -7.55 -9.61
CA THR A 126 -5.71 -6.11 -9.34
C THR A 126 -6.34 -5.78 -7.99
N LEU A 127 -7.49 -6.37 -7.66
CA LEU A 127 -8.11 -6.20 -6.33
C LEU A 127 -7.21 -6.75 -5.21
N GLY A 128 -6.54 -7.88 -5.45
CA GLY A 128 -5.56 -8.46 -4.53
C GLY A 128 -4.38 -7.53 -4.27
N ALA A 129 -3.79 -6.96 -5.33
CA ALA A 129 -2.66 -6.03 -5.22
C ALA A 129 -3.04 -4.75 -4.46
N VAL A 130 -4.24 -4.20 -4.70
CA VAL A 130 -4.74 -3.04 -3.95
C VAL A 130 -4.90 -3.38 -2.47
N LYS A 131 -5.49 -4.52 -2.15
CA LYS A 131 -5.67 -4.94 -0.76
C LYS A 131 -4.34 -5.20 -0.05
N GLU A 132 -3.39 -5.84 -0.72
CA GLU A 132 -2.05 -6.06 -0.17
C GLU A 132 -1.30 -4.74 0.08
N ALA A 133 -1.46 -3.76 -0.81
CA ALA A 133 -0.91 -2.41 -0.63
C ALA A 133 -1.54 -1.71 0.57
N GLU A 134 -2.86 -1.81 0.76
CA GLU A 134 -3.57 -1.28 1.93
C GLU A 134 -3.11 -1.93 3.24
N ASP A 135 -2.97 -3.25 3.25
CA ASP A 135 -2.51 -4.01 4.42
C ASP A 135 -1.04 -3.71 4.74
N ARG A 136 -0.19 -3.52 3.72
CA ARG A 136 1.19 -3.05 3.89
C ARG A 136 1.20 -1.63 4.47
N ALA A 137 0.39 -0.71 3.96
CA ALA A 137 0.30 0.65 4.48
C ALA A 137 -0.23 0.69 5.92
N ARG A 138 -1.20 -0.17 6.27
CA ARG A 138 -1.68 -0.33 7.66
C ARG A 138 -0.58 -0.84 8.58
N ARG A 139 0.16 -1.88 8.17
CA ARG A 139 1.31 -2.41 8.94
C ARG A 139 2.39 -1.36 9.13
N LEU A 140 2.75 -0.62 8.08
CA LEU A 140 3.74 0.47 8.15
C LEU A 140 3.30 1.60 9.09
N ARG A 141 2.00 1.94 9.11
CA ARG A 141 1.47 2.90 10.09
C ARG A 141 1.64 2.38 11.52
N TRP A 142 1.28 1.12 11.76
CA TRP A 142 1.44 0.48 13.07
C TRP A 142 2.90 0.40 13.51
N THR A 143 3.83 0.03 12.62
CA THR A 143 5.25 -0.01 12.97
C THR A 143 5.80 1.37 13.25
N LYS A 144 5.42 2.41 12.49
CA LYS A 144 5.79 3.80 12.77
C LYS A 144 5.32 4.25 14.16
N PHE A 145 4.07 3.97 14.52
CA PHE A 145 3.56 4.27 15.86
C PHE A 145 4.30 3.47 16.95
N ALA A 146 4.55 2.18 16.72
CA ALA A 146 5.29 1.34 17.68
C ALA A 146 6.73 1.81 17.88
N THR A 147 7.45 2.17 16.81
CA THR A 147 8.81 2.71 16.90
C THR A 147 8.86 4.05 17.61
N LEU A 148 7.86 4.92 17.39
CA LEU A 148 7.79 6.23 18.05
C LEU A 148 7.46 6.07 19.54
N ALA A 149 6.56 5.15 19.88
CA ALA A 149 6.22 4.80 21.25
C ALA A 149 7.43 4.19 22.01
N LEU A 150 8.07 3.15 21.46
CA LEU A 150 9.26 2.56 22.09
C LEU A 150 10.44 3.53 22.15
N GLY A 151 10.66 4.32 21.09
CA GLY A 151 11.70 5.34 21.05
C GLY A 151 11.51 6.38 22.15
N SER A 152 10.30 6.90 22.31
CA SER A 152 9.98 7.88 23.35
C SER A 152 10.20 7.32 24.77
N LEU A 153 9.85 6.05 25.01
CA LEU A 153 10.06 5.40 26.30
C LEU A 153 11.56 5.25 26.61
N GLY A 154 12.34 4.79 25.62
CA GLY A 154 13.79 4.64 25.74
C GLY A 154 14.49 5.99 25.97
N THR A 155 14.07 7.04 25.25
CA THR A 155 14.58 8.40 25.47
C THR A 155 14.23 8.92 26.87
N PHE A 156 13.02 8.67 27.35
CA PHE A 156 12.61 9.10 28.69
C PHE A 156 13.42 8.41 29.80
N LEU A 157 13.63 7.10 29.68
CA LEU A 157 14.52 6.34 30.58
C LEU A 157 15.96 6.85 30.51
N ALA A 158 16.50 7.07 29.31
CA ALA A 158 17.84 7.61 29.15
C ALA A 158 17.97 8.98 29.84
N ILE A 159 17.02 9.89 29.66
CA ILE A 159 17.05 11.20 30.32
C ILE A 159 16.95 11.04 31.84
N ALA A 160 16.05 10.19 32.36
CA ALA A 160 15.87 10.02 33.80
C ALA A 160 17.13 9.48 34.52
N PHE A 161 17.87 8.56 33.88
CA PHE A 161 19.07 7.97 34.48
C PHE A 161 20.35 8.75 34.18
N PHE A 162 20.50 9.31 32.98
CA PHE A 162 21.73 10.00 32.57
C PHE A 162 21.75 11.48 32.96
N CYS A 163 20.61 12.16 33.05
CA CYS A 163 20.56 13.59 33.41
C CYS A 163 21.14 13.92 34.80
N PRO A 164 20.89 13.16 35.89
CA PRO A 164 21.51 13.47 37.18
C PRO A 164 23.03 13.29 37.17
N VAL A 165 23.56 12.43 36.30
CA VAL A 165 25.00 12.19 36.15
C VAL A 165 25.67 13.22 35.22
N LEU A 166 24.97 13.69 34.18
CA LEU A 166 25.45 14.69 33.23
C LEU A 166 25.41 16.12 33.78
N LEU A 167 24.43 16.47 34.61
CA LEU A 167 24.31 17.78 35.25
C LEU A 167 25.61 18.27 35.94
N PRO A 168 26.29 17.48 36.79
CA PRO A 168 27.55 17.91 37.41
C PRO A 168 28.69 18.06 36.40
N ILE A 169 28.71 17.28 35.32
CA ILE A 169 29.75 17.36 34.29
C ILE A 169 29.55 18.61 33.43
N LEU A 170 28.33 18.88 32.97
CA LEU A 170 27.97 20.11 32.26
C LEU A 170 28.20 21.36 33.12
N GLY A 171 27.87 21.30 34.41
CA GLY A 171 28.19 22.37 35.36
C GLY A 171 29.69 22.63 35.48
N ARG A 172 30.52 21.58 35.50
CA ARG A 172 31.98 21.71 35.50
C ARG A 172 32.53 22.28 34.20
N VAL A 173 31.98 21.89 33.05
CA VAL A 173 32.38 22.44 31.74
C VAL A 173 31.98 23.91 31.64
N LEU A 174 30.78 24.30 32.07
CA LEU A 174 30.35 25.70 32.13
C LEU A 174 31.21 26.53 33.09
N ALA A 175 31.51 26.00 34.29
CA ALA A 175 32.41 26.67 35.23
C ALA A 175 33.83 26.83 34.65
N TRP A 176 34.31 25.83 33.91
CA TRP A 176 35.58 25.92 33.19
C TRP A 176 35.54 26.99 32.09
N CYS A 177 34.50 27.03 31.25
CA CYS A 177 34.32 28.07 30.24
C CYS A 177 34.22 29.47 30.86
N VAL A 178 33.48 29.65 31.96
CA VAL A 178 33.37 30.95 32.67
C VAL A 178 34.70 31.34 33.33
N SER A 179 35.45 30.39 33.89
CA SER A 179 36.77 30.68 34.46
C SER A 179 37.84 31.01 33.40
N LYS A 180 37.64 30.55 32.15
CA LYS A 180 38.52 30.85 31.02
C LYS A 180 38.11 32.07 30.19
N ALA A 181 36.86 32.52 30.29
CA ALA A 181 36.39 33.73 29.61
C ALA A 181 37.21 35.00 29.96
N PRO A 182 37.62 35.27 31.22
CA PRO A 182 38.51 36.39 31.54
C PRO A 182 39.88 36.24 30.87
N SER A 183 40.43 35.02 30.82
CA SER A 183 41.75 34.77 30.23
C SER A 183 41.75 34.88 28.70
N LEU A 184 40.64 34.56 28.03
CA LEU A 184 40.48 34.74 26.59
C LEU A 184 40.13 36.19 26.22
N ALA A 185 39.39 36.91 27.06
CA ALA A 185 39.12 38.34 26.89
C ALA A 185 40.39 39.20 27.06
N GLN A 186 41.31 38.79 27.94
CA GLN A 186 42.64 39.42 28.06
C GLN A 186 43.55 39.13 26.85
N ALA A 187 43.50 37.91 26.30
CA ALA A 187 44.29 37.55 25.12
C ALA A 187 43.78 38.21 23.82
N ALA A 188 42.49 38.51 23.72
CA ALA A 188 41.88 39.16 22.56
C ALA A 188 42.05 40.70 22.54
N GLY A 189 42.58 41.33 23.61
CA GLY A 189 43.02 42.74 23.58
C GLY A 189 41.92 43.81 23.36
N VAL A 190 40.63 43.48 23.52
CA VAL A 190 39.52 44.38 23.11
C VAL A 190 38.75 45.02 24.27
N VAL A 191 39.14 44.84 25.54
CA VAL A 191 38.45 45.52 26.65
C VAL A 191 39.43 46.23 27.58
N SER A 192 39.66 47.51 27.28
CA SER A 192 40.20 48.49 28.22
C SER A 192 39.46 48.39 29.56
N VAL A 193 40.20 48.40 30.67
CA VAL A 193 39.70 48.30 32.06
C VAL A 193 38.51 49.24 32.33
N LYS A 194 38.40 50.35 31.57
CA LYS A 194 37.29 51.32 31.67
C LYS A 194 35.95 50.82 31.12
N ALA A 195 35.94 49.96 30.10
CA ALA A 195 34.71 49.40 29.53
C ALA A 195 34.15 48.27 30.40
N PHE A 196 35.00 47.48 31.05
CA PHE A 196 34.58 46.45 31.98
C PHE A 196 33.96 47.06 33.25
N ASP A 197 34.55 48.14 33.79
CA ASP A 197 34.01 48.87 34.96
C ASP A 197 32.66 49.54 34.65
N ALA A 198 32.45 50.01 33.41
CA ALA A 198 31.16 50.53 32.95
C ALA A 198 30.08 49.44 32.82
N VAL A 199 30.46 48.24 32.38
CA VAL A 199 29.54 47.09 32.29
C VAL A 199 29.20 46.56 33.67
N VAL A 200 30.17 46.46 34.60
CA VAL A 200 29.90 46.04 35.99
C VAL A 200 28.96 47.04 36.68
N ARG A 201 29.19 48.36 36.54
CA ARG A 201 28.25 49.38 37.02
C ARG A 201 26.89 49.35 36.32
N GLY A 202 26.84 48.95 35.05
CA GLY A 202 25.58 48.73 34.31
C GLY A 202 24.80 47.51 34.81
N VAL A 203 25.49 46.43 35.16
CA VAL A 203 24.89 45.21 35.73
C VAL A 203 24.37 45.46 37.14
N GLU A 204 25.06 46.26 37.95
CA GLU A 204 24.56 46.67 39.27
C GLU A 204 23.32 47.58 39.18
N LYS A 205 23.27 48.50 38.22
CA LYS A 205 22.09 49.35 37.96
C LYS A 205 20.89 48.55 37.44
N THR A 206 21.12 47.54 36.60
CA THR A 206 20.04 46.67 36.12
C THR A 206 19.56 45.72 37.21
N LYS A 207 20.44 45.21 38.07
CA LYS A 207 20.02 44.41 39.24
C LYS A 207 19.13 45.20 40.21
N GLN A 208 19.32 46.52 40.30
CA GLN A 208 18.41 47.42 41.04
C GLN A 208 17.09 47.67 40.30
N GLN A 209 17.06 47.63 38.96
CA GLN A 209 15.83 47.75 38.16
C GLN A 209 15.03 46.43 38.05
N PHE A 210 15.65 45.27 38.22
CA PHE A 210 14.97 43.97 38.25
C PHE A 210 14.40 43.60 39.64
N ALA A 211 14.51 44.49 40.63
CA ALA A 211 13.87 44.31 41.93
C ALA A 211 12.34 44.63 41.94
N ALA A 212 11.73 45.04 40.82
CA ALA A 212 10.26 45.05 40.59
C ALA A 212 9.91 45.37 39.11
N PRO A 213 8.74 44.97 38.55
CA PRO A 213 7.93 43.77 38.76
C PRO A 213 7.90 42.84 37.51
N THR A 214 7.62 41.57 37.77
CA THR A 214 7.54 40.41 36.88
C THR A 214 6.35 40.47 35.90
N GLY A 215 6.29 41.48 35.02
CA GLY A 215 5.21 41.64 34.02
C GLY A 215 5.68 41.67 32.56
N ALA A 216 6.81 42.33 32.27
CA ALA A 216 7.25 42.59 30.90
C ALA A 216 7.88 41.37 30.20
N ILE A 217 8.49 40.45 30.96
CA ILE A 217 9.16 39.27 30.41
C ILE A 217 8.14 38.20 29.96
N LEU A 218 6.96 38.13 30.60
CA LEU A 218 5.89 37.23 30.17
C LEU A 218 5.26 37.66 28.84
N ALA A 219 5.08 38.97 28.63
CA ALA A 219 4.48 39.52 27.41
C ALA A 219 5.40 39.38 26.18
N ALA A 220 6.72 39.50 26.36
CA ALA A 220 7.69 39.32 25.29
C ALA A 220 7.79 37.85 24.83
N ASN A 221 7.69 36.90 25.77
CA ASN A 221 7.71 35.48 25.44
C ASN A 221 6.41 35.01 24.78
N SER A 222 5.24 35.53 25.17
CA SER A 222 3.98 35.23 24.48
C SER A 222 3.92 35.79 23.05
N ALA A 223 4.53 36.95 22.80
CA ALA A 223 4.57 37.53 21.45
C ALA A 223 5.50 36.75 20.49
N LEU A 224 6.57 36.15 21.00
CA LEU A 224 7.49 35.33 20.22
C LEU A 224 6.89 33.96 19.86
N ASP A 225 6.10 33.39 20.77
CA ASP A 225 5.36 32.14 20.54
C ASP A 225 4.23 32.32 19.51
N ASP A 226 3.51 33.45 19.55
CA ASP A 226 2.48 33.77 18.56
C ASP A 226 3.05 34.06 17.17
N ALA A 227 4.23 34.70 17.09
CA ALA A 227 4.93 34.92 15.83
C ALA A 227 5.41 33.59 15.21
N SER A 228 5.95 32.67 16.03
CA SER A 228 6.39 31.35 15.55
C SER A 228 5.22 30.48 15.08
N ARG A 229 4.06 30.56 15.75
CA ARG A 229 2.85 29.83 15.33
C ARG A 229 2.29 30.32 13.98
N ARG A 230 2.31 31.63 13.73
CA ARG A 230 1.86 32.21 12.44
C ARG A 230 2.80 31.88 11.29
N ALA A 231 4.11 31.83 11.53
CA ALA A 231 5.09 31.45 10.52
C ALA A 231 4.94 29.97 10.10
N ASN A 232 4.70 29.09 11.08
CA ASN A 232 4.51 27.67 10.80
C ASN A 232 3.19 27.38 10.05
N SER A 233 2.09 28.08 10.37
CA SER A 233 0.82 27.88 9.67
C SER A 233 0.86 28.34 8.21
N GLN A 234 1.57 29.44 7.91
CA GLN A 234 1.75 29.90 6.53
C GLN A 234 2.59 28.93 5.70
N PHE A 235 3.62 28.32 6.31
CA PHE A 235 4.42 27.29 5.64
C PHE A 235 3.62 26.02 5.36
N THR A 236 2.78 25.56 6.31
CA THR A 236 1.95 24.37 6.09
C THR A 236 0.87 24.60 5.03
N ASP A 237 0.25 25.78 5.00
CA ASP A 237 -0.80 26.08 4.02
C ASP A 237 -0.24 26.23 2.59
N THR A 238 0.97 26.78 2.46
CA THR A 238 1.65 26.87 1.16
C THR A 238 2.12 25.50 0.65
N LEU A 239 2.62 24.62 1.54
CA LEU A 239 2.97 23.24 1.20
C LEU A 239 1.75 22.41 0.81
N LEU A 240 0.64 22.51 1.55
CA LEU A 240 -0.60 21.80 1.26
C LEU A 240 -1.21 22.28 -0.07
N GLY A 241 -1.14 23.58 -0.36
CA GLY A 241 -1.56 24.14 -1.65
C GLY A 241 -0.72 23.63 -2.83
N HIS A 242 0.60 23.52 -2.67
CA HIS A 242 1.49 22.98 -3.71
C HIS A 242 1.26 21.49 -3.95
N LEU A 243 1.19 20.68 -2.89
CA LEU A 243 0.92 19.24 -2.98
C LEU A 243 -0.46 18.96 -3.61
N SER A 244 -1.48 19.74 -3.26
CA SER A 244 -2.81 19.64 -3.86
C SER A 244 -2.79 19.89 -5.37
N ARG A 245 -1.98 20.85 -5.84
CA ARG A 245 -1.91 21.20 -7.27
C ARG A 245 -1.12 20.17 -8.07
N GLU A 246 -0.06 19.61 -7.51
CA GLU A 246 0.72 18.54 -8.17
C GLU A 246 -0.09 17.25 -8.30
N MET A 247 -0.79 16.83 -7.24
CA MET A 247 -1.65 15.63 -7.29
C MET A 247 -2.76 15.75 -8.35
N ASP A 248 -3.36 16.93 -8.50
CA ASP A 248 -4.42 17.16 -9.49
C ASP A 248 -3.87 17.20 -10.92
N ALA A 249 -2.63 17.67 -11.11
CA ALA A 249 -1.94 17.63 -12.40
C ALA A 249 -1.63 16.19 -12.83
N ASP A 250 -1.10 15.37 -11.93
CA ASP A 250 -0.81 13.95 -12.18
C ASP A 250 -2.09 13.16 -12.48
N HIS A 251 -3.16 13.43 -11.73
CA HIS A 251 -4.45 12.78 -11.97
C HIS A 251 -5.00 13.13 -13.36
N LYS A 252 -4.93 14.39 -13.76
CA LYS A 252 -5.32 14.84 -15.11
C LYS A 252 -4.45 14.21 -16.20
N ALA A 253 -3.14 14.06 -15.98
CA ALA A 253 -2.24 13.40 -16.93
C ALA A 253 -2.62 11.92 -17.13
N LEU A 254 -2.94 11.21 -16.04
CA LEU A 254 -3.33 9.80 -16.07
C LEU A 254 -4.68 9.59 -16.78
N VAL A 255 -5.64 10.50 -16.57
CA VAL A 255 -6.93 10.49 -17.28
C VAL A 255 -6.75 10.73 -18.78
N ARG A 256 -5.87 11.67 -19.18
CA ARG A 256 -5.55 11.91 -20.59
C ARG A 256 -4.86 10.71 -21.25
N ALA A 257 -3.92 10.06 -20.56
CA ALA A 257 -3.27 8.86 -21.06
C ALA A 257 -4.27 7.70 -21.29
N ARG A 258 -5.26 7.54 -20.40
CA ARG A 258 -6.33 6.55 -20.57
C ARG A 258 -7.29 6.87 -21.71
N LEU A 259 -7.53 8.16 -21.98
CA LEU A 259 -8.34 8.60 -23.12
C LEU A 259 -7.62 8.42 -24.45
N ALA A 260 -6.29 8.63 -24.50
CA ALA A 260 -5.49 8.44 -25.71
C ALA A 260 -5.24 6.96 -26.08
N ALA A 261 -5.41 6.04 -25.13
CA ALA A 261 -5.26 4.60 -25.33
C ALA A 261 -6.57 3.89 -25.74
N ARG A 262 -7.65 4.65 -25.97
CA ARG A 262 -8.94 4.16 -26.48
C ARG A 262 -9.16 4.66 -27.90
#